data_AF-H1SFW9-F1
#
_entry.id   AF-H1SFW9-F1
#
_cell.length_a   1.000
_cell.length_b   1.000
_cell.length_c   1.000
_cell.angle_alpha   90.00
_cell.angle_beta   90.00
_cell.angle_gamma   90.00
#
_symmetry.space_group_name_H-M   'P 1'
#
loop_
_entity.id
_entity.type
_entity.pdbx_description
1 polymer ?
#
loop_
_entity_poly.entity_id
_entity_poly.type
_entity_poly.pdbx_seq_one_letter_code
_entity_poly.pdbx_strand_id
1 'polypeptide(L)'
;MVADGMGGHAVGDYASNLVVETLSRLALPHSLESLLDEARIALQEVNRELLEEAARRQVRRIGSTVVVLMACERFCGCLWAGDSRIYLYRDAHLTQLTRDHSRVEELKARGLITAEEAVHHPAHNTITRAVGANTALELDQAWVEVADADIFLLCSDGLSNELRDPEIASVLACAARAAAAA
;
A
#
# COMPACT_ATOMS: atom_id res chain seq x y z
N MET A 1 -5.24 5.52 4.51
CA MET A 1 -5.11 4.41 3.55
C MET A 1 -4.93 4.98 2.15
N VAL A 2 -4.34 4.22 1.24
CA VAL A 2 -4.29 4.50 -0.20
C VAL A 2 -4.64 3.21 -0.94
N ALA A 3 -5.40 3.35 -2.03
CA ALA A 3 -5.79 2.24 -2.90
C ALA A 3 -5.68 2.72 -4.36
N ASP A 4 -4.94 1.99 -5.19
CA ASP A 4 -4.73 2.30 -6.60
C ASP A 4 -5.39 1.25 -7.50
N GLY A 5 -6.37 1.70 -8.28
CA GLY A 5 -7.25 0.84 -9.08
C GLY A 5 -6.64 0.42 -10.41
N MET A 6 -6.70 -0.87 -10.74
CA MET A 6 -6.18 -1.46 -11.97
C MET A 6 -7.26 -2.16 -12.81
N GLY A 7 -7.06 -2.21 -14.12
CA GLY A 7 -7.97 -2.86 -15.08
C GLY A 7 -8.60 -1.92 -16.14
N GLY A 8 -8.20 -0.64 -16.15
CA GLY A 8 -8.79 0.43 -16.97
C GLY A 8 -9.67 1.36 -16.12
N HIS A 9 -9.85 2.62 -16.55
CA HIS A 9 -10.41 3.70 -15.72
C HIS A 9 -11.69 3.30 -14.93
N ALA A 10 -12.76 2.88 -15.61
CA ALA A 10 -14.05 2.63 -14.95
C ALA A 10 -14.07 1.43 -13.99
N VAL A 11 -13.22 0.41 -14.20
CA VAL A 11 -13.16 -0.77 -13.31
C VAL A 11 -12.13 -0.59 -12.20
N GLY A 12 -11.04 0.13 -12.46
CA GLY A 12 -10.08 0.53 -11.45
C GLY A 12 -10.72 1.43 -10.39
N ASP A 13 -11.46 2.45 -10.83
CA ASP A 13 -12.18 3.36 -9.92
C ASP A 13 -13.18 2.60 -9.04
N TYR A 14 -13.90 1.62 -9.59
CA TYR A 14 -14.80 0.79 -8.81
C TYR A 14 -14.05 -0.03 -7.76
N ALA A 15 -12.90 -0.62 -8.11
CA ALA A 15 -12.12 -1.45 -7.22
C ALA A 15 -11.53 -0.67 -6.04
N SER A 16 -10.88 0.46 -6.32
CA SER A 16 -10.26 1.29 -5.28
C SER A 16 -11.31 1.91 -4.35
N ASN A 17 -12.46 2.35 -4.90
CA ASN A 17 -13.57 2.85 -4.09
C ASN A 17 -14.14 1.77 -3.17
N LEU A 18 -14.37 0.55 -3.67
CA LEU A 18 -14.88 -0.54 -2.85
C LEU A 18 -13.93 -0.88 -1.67
N VAL A 19 -12.62 -0.87 -1.91
CA VAL A 19 -11.60 -1.04 -0.86
C VAL A 19 -11.71 0.06 0.19
N VAL A 20 -11.72 1.33 -0.24
CA VAL A 20 -11.76 2.49 0.66
C VAL A 20 -13.06 2.50 1.47
N GLU A 21 -14.21 2.36 0.80
CA GLU A 21 -15.51 2.35 1.46
C GLU A 21 -15.65 1.24 2.49
N THR A 22 -15.13 0.04 2.19
CA THR A 22 -15.20 -1.09 3.12
C THR A 22 -14.33 -0.86 4.35
N LEU A 23 -13.08 -0.42 4.17
CA LEU A 23 -12.19 -0.14 5.29
C LEU A 23 -12.65 1.07 6.11
N SER A 24 -13.31 2.07 5.50
CA SER A 24 -13.88 3.22 6.22
C SER A 24 -15.08 2.88 7.11
N ARG A 25 -15.73 1.73 6.89
CA ARG A 25 -16.86 1.27 7.73
C ARG A 25 -16.42 0.47 8.95
N LEU A 26 -15.13 0.13 9.07
CA LEU A 26 -14.63 -0.57 10.24
C LEU A 26 -14.87 0.26 11.50
N ALA A 27 -15.42 -0.38 12.52
CA ALA A 27 -15.56 0.26 13.82
C ALA A 27 -14.16 0.48 14.42
N LEU A 28 -14.00 1.51 15.26
CA LEU A 28 -12.79 1.64 16.07
C LEU A 28 -12.81 0.52 17.12
N PRO A 29 -11.94 -0.49 17.03
CA PRO A 29 -11.97 -1.62 17.93
C PRO A 29 -11.13 -1.34 19.17
N HIS A 30 -11.14 -2.28 20.11
CA HIS A 30 -10.49 -2.13 21.41
C HIS A 30 -8.96 -2.31 21.36
N SER A 31 -8.42 -2.87 20.28
CA SER A 31 -6.97 -3.08 20.10
C SER A 31 -6.55 -3.00 18.63
N LEU A 32 -5.28 -2.69 18.41
CA LEU A 32 -4.70 -2.66 17.06
C LEU A 32 -4.75 -4.01 16.35
N GLU A 33 -4.53 -5.11 17.08
CA GLU A 33 -4.59 -6.46 16.54
C GLU A 33 -5.99 -6.79 16.02
N SER A 34 -7.04 -6.48 16.79
CA SER A 34 -8.43 -6.65 16.36
C SER A 34 -8.74 -5.82 15.11
N LEU A 35 -8.23 -4.59 15.04
CA LEU A 35 -8.44 -3.72 13.87
C LEU A 35 -7.80 -4.28 12.60
N LEU A 36 -6.57 -4.80 12.71
CA LEU A 36 -5.86 -5.41 11.60
C LEU A 36 -6.55 -6.70 11.12
N ASP A 37 -7.06 -7.51 12.05
CA ASP A 37 -7.79 -8.73 11.72
C ASP A 37 -9.13 -8.45 11.05
N GLU A 38 -9.90 -7.48 11.57
CA GLU A 38 -11.15 -7.02 10.93
C GLU A 38 -10.89 -6.47 9.53
N ALA A 39 -9.84 -5.67 9.36
CA ALA A 39 -9.46 -5.16 8.05
C ALA A 39 -9.01 -6.26 7.09
N ARG A 40 -8.30 -7.28 7.58
CA ARG A 40 -7.94 -8.45 6.77
C ARG A 40 -9.17 -9.18 6.28
N ILE A 41 -10.12 -9.47 7.16
CA ILE A 41 -11.38 -10.15 6.82
C ILE A 41 -12.15 -9.32 5.78
N ALA A 42 -12.31 -8.03 6.03
CA ALA A 42 -12.97 -7.11 5.11
C ALA A 42 -12.31 -7.10 3.72
N LEU A 43 -10.98 -7.09 3.65
CA LEU A 43 -10.25 -7.13 2.37
C LEU A 43 -10.40 -8.47 1.64
N GLN A 44 -10.54 -9.60 2.36
CA GLN A 44 -10.86 -10.89 1.75
C GLN A 44 -12.26 -10.89 1.14
N GLU A 45 -13.23 -10.26 1.80
CA GLU A 45 -14.58 -10.09 1.27
C GLU A 45 -14.59 -9.24 0.01
N VAL A 46 -13.90 -8.10 0.03
CA VAL A 46 -13.70 -7.25 -1.15
C VAL A 46 -13.00 -8.02 -2.28
N ASN A 47 -11.98 -8.81 -1.97
CA ASN A 47 -11.30 -9.64 -2.97
C ASN A 47 -12.27 -10.57 -3.71
N ARG A 48 -13.14 -11.26 -2.96
CA ARG A 48 -14.17 -12.14 -3.52
C ARG A 48 -15.18 -11.35 -4.36
N GLU A 49 -15.67 -10.22 -3.87
CA GLU A 49 -16.62 -9.38 -4.60
C GLU A 49 -16.03 -8.90 -5.95
N LEU A 50 -14.77 -8.45 -5.96
CA LEU A 50 -14.10 -8.01 -7.19
C LEU A 50 -13.90 -9.15 -8.20
N LEU A 51 -13.62 -10.37 -7.73
CA LEU A 51 -13.52 -11.55 -8.60
C LEU A 51 -14.88 -11.92 -9.21
N GLU A 52 -15.94 -11.91 -8.41
CA GLU A 52 -17.31 -12.15 -8.87
C GLU A 52 -17.75 -11.08 -9.87
N GLU A 53 -17.40 -9.81 -9.61
CA GLU A 53 -17.71 -8.70 -10.50
C GLU A 53 -16.95 -8.77 -11.82
N ALA A 54 -15.67 -9.16 -11.79
CA ALA A 54 -14.88 -9.38 -13.00
C ALA A 54 -15.51 -10.46 -13.89
N ALA A 55 -15.96 -11.57 -13.29
CA ALA A 55 -16.66 -12.64 -13.98
C ALA A 55 -18.01 -12.16 -14.55
N ARG A 56 -18.80 -11.41 -13.77
CA ARG A 56 -20.10 -10.87 -14.18
C ARG A 56 -19.98 -9.92 -15.37
N ARG A 57 -18.98 -9.02 -15.35
CA ARG A 57 -18.72 -8.06 -16.44
C ARG A 57 -17.95 -8.66 -17.62
N GLN A 58 -17.53 -9.92 -17.53
CA GLN A 58 -16.69 -10.60 -18.53
C GLN A 58 -15.40 -9.83 -18.85
N VAL A 59 -14.81 -9.19 -17.84
CA VAL A 59 -13.52 -8.50 -17.97
C VAL A 59 -12.41 -9.36 -17.39
N ARG A 60 -11.20 -9.20 -17.93
CA ARG A 60 -10.05 -10.05 -17.54
C ARG A 60 -9.70 -9.92 -16.06
N ARG A 61 -9.78 -8.70 -15.51
CA ARG A 61 -9.42 -8.41 -14.12
C ARG A 61 -10.04 -7.08 -13.69
N ILE A 62 -10.49 -7.05 -12.44
CA ILE A 62 -10.83 -5.84 -11.70
C ILE A 62 -10.02 -5.94 -10.41
N GLY A 63 -9.22 -4.93 -10.07
CA GLY A 63 -8.44 -5.01 -8.85
C GLY A 63 -7.95 -3.67 -8.36
N SER A 64 -7.39 -3.67 -7.16
CA SER A 64 -6.79 -2.49 -6.55
C SER A 64 -5.60 -2.91 -5.69
N THR A 65 -4.55 -2.09 -5.66
CA THR A 65 -3.60 -2.12 -4.56
C THR A 65 -4.29 -1.66 -3.28
N VAL A 66 -3.67 -1.94 -2.14
CA VAL A 66 -4.06 -1.37 -0.86
C VAL A 66 -2.83 -1.19 0.01
N VAL A 67 -2.70 -0.02 0.62
CA VAL A 67 -1.86 0.22 1.80
C VAL A 67 -2.70 0.89 2.87
N VAL A 68 -2.70 0.32 4.07
CA VAL A 68 -3.37 0.92 5.21
C VAL A 68 -2.43 0.98 6.40
N LEU A 69 -2.48 2.13 7.08
CA LEU A 69 -1.82 2.40 8.35
C LEU A 69 -2.93 2.62 9.37
N MET A 70 -2.94 1.85 10.43
CA MET A 70 -3.88 1.95 11.54
C MET A 70 -3.09 2.29 12.80
N ALA A 71 -3.51 3.31 13.53
CA ALA A 71 -2.84 3.75 14.74
C ALA A 71 -3.72 3.43 15.96
N CYS A 72 -3.11 2.88 17.00
CA CYS A 72 -3.73 2.69 18.31
C CYS A 72 -2.66 3.00 19.37
N GLU A 73 -2.93 4.01 20.21
CA GLU A 73 -1.97 4.50 21.21
C GLU A 73 -0.60 4.84 20.59
N ARG A 74 0.46 4.11 20.99
CA ARG A 74 1.84 4.30 20.53
C ARG A 74 2.25 3.31 19.43
N PHE A 75 1.32 2.57 18.84
CA PHE A 75 1.63 1.58 17.82
C PHE A 75 0.84 1.84 16.55
N CYS A 76 1.52 1.61 15.44
CA CYS A 76 0.95 1.58 14.11
C CYS A 76 1.04 0.16 13.54
N GLY A 77 -0.07 -0.29 12.98
CA GLY A 77 -0.18 -1.51 12.19
C GLY A 77 -0.27 -1.16 10.71
N CYS A 78 0.56 -1.80 9.90
CA CYS A 78 0.55 -1.70 8.45
C CYS A 78 -0.02 -2.98 7.85
N LEU A 79 -0.85 -2.85 6.81
CA LEU A 79 -1.35 -3.97 6.02
C LEU A 79 -1.34 -3.57 4.54
N TRP A 80 -0.81 -4.41 3.66
CA TRP A 80 -0.74 -4.06 2.24
C TRP A 80 -0.76 -5.24 1.26
N ALA A 81 -1.22 -4.95 0.04
CA ALA A 81 -1.04 -5.75 -1.16
C ALA A 81 -0.85 -4.82 -2.38
N GLY A 82 0.12 -5.14 -3.23
CA GLY A 82 0.53 -4.29 -4.35
C GLY A 82 1.85 -3.56 -4.12
N ASP A 83 2.06 -2.51 -4.90
CA ASP A 83 3.26 -1.66 -4.99
C ASP A 83 3.01 -0.21 -4.52
N SER A 84 1.81 0.09 -4.01
CA SER A 84 1.62 1.27 -3.16
C SER A 84 2.45 1.13 -1.89
N ARG A 85 2.93 2.24 -1.34
CA ARG A 85 3.96 2.25 -0.30
C ARG A 85 3.55 2.99 0.95
N ILE A 86 4.13 2.55 2.08
CA ILE A 86 4.16 3.30 3.33
C ILE A 86 5.61 3.62 3.66
N TYR A 87 5.89 4.88 3.91
CA TYR A 87 7.18 5.37 4.40
C TYR A 87 7.04 5.96 5.81
N LEU A 88 8.07 5.78 6.62
CA LEU A 88 8.29 6.49 7.88
C LEU A 88 9.45 7.46 7.70
N TYR A 89 9.21 8.72 8.00
CA TYR A 89 10.25 9.73 8.15
C TYR A 89 10.44 10.04 9.64
N ARG A 90 11.60 9.68 10.17
CA ARG A 90 12.00 9.84 11.58
C ARG A 90 13.46 10.25 11.66
N ASP A 91 13.79 11.21 12.52
CA ASP A 91 15.17 11.64 12.77
C ASP A 91 15.96 11.95 11.47
N ALA A 92 15.31 12.63 10.53
CA ALA A 92 15.83 12.95 9.20
C ALA A 92 16.10 11.76 8.26
N HIS A 93 15.60 10.57 8.57
CA HIS A 93 15.74 9.37 7.74
C HIS A 93 14.38 8.94 7.20
N LEU A 94 14.32 8.68 5.89
CA LEU A 94 13.18 8.06 5.24
C LEU A 94 13.38 6.55 5.16
N THR A 95 12.41 5.78 5.67
CA THR A 95 12.41 4.32 5.64
C THR A 95 11.14 3.83 4.99
N GLN A 96 11.24 3.03 3.92
CA GLN A 96 10.10 2.32 3.36
C GLN A 96 9.73 1.16 4.30
N LEU A 97 8.48 1.14 4.78
CA LEU A 97 7.96 0.10 5.68
C LEU A 97 7.36 -1.08 4.92
N THR A 98 6.84 -0.84 3.72
CA THR A 98 6.28 -1.88 2.86
C THR A 98 7.33 -2.46 1.94
N ARG A 99 7.11 -3.69 1.47
CA ARG A 99 7.85 -4.27 0.36
C ARG A 99 6.92 -4.44 -0.83
N ASP A 100 7.30 -3.90 -1.98
CA ASP A 100 6.46 -3.94 -3.17
C ASP A 100 6.19 -5.38 -3.59
N HIS A 101 4.92 -5.69 -3.84
CA HIS A 101 4.53 -6.95 -4.46
C HIS A 101 4.61 -6.82 -5.97
N SER A 102 5.84 -6.75 -6.49
CA SER A 102 6.11 -6.59 -7.92
C SER A 102 7.09 -7.63 -8.43
N ARG A 103 7.06 -7.86 -9.74
CA ARG A 103 7.93 -8.84 -10.40
C ARG A 103 9.40 -8.49 -10.23
N VAL A 104 9.75 -7.21 -10.29
CA VAL A 104 11.13 -6.75 -10.11
C VAL A 104 11.60 -6.95 -8.68
N GLU A 105 10.72 -6.77 -7.69
CA GLU A 105 11.06 -7.03 -6.29
C GLU A 105 11.29 -8.53 -6.02
N GLU A 106 10.51 -9.42 -6.66
CA GLU A 106 10.77 -10.87 -6.64
C GLU A 106 12.13 -11.24 -7.26
N LEU A 107 12.51 -10.61 -8.38
CA LEU A 107 13.78 -10.86 -9.06
C LEU A 107 14.96 -10.36 -8.22
N LYS A 108 14.85 -9.17 -7.61
CA LYS A 108 15.81 -8.63 -6.65
C LYS A 108 15.99 -9.56 -5.46
N ALA A 109 14.89 -10.04 -4.87
CA ALA A 109 14.91 -10.98 -3.74
C ALA A 109 15.72 -12.25 -4.02
N ARG A 110 15.73 -12.68 -5.29
CA ARG A 110 16.45 -13.87 -5.77
C ARG A 110 17.88 -13.57 -6.23
N GLY A 111 18.33 -12.32 -6.14
CA GLY A 111 19.65 -11.88 -6.62
C GLY A 111 19.80 -11.95 -8.14
N LEU A 112 18.70 -11.96 -8.89
CA LEU A 112 18.72 -12.07 -10.35
C LEU A 112 18.92 -10.72 -11.05
N ILE A 113 18.57 -9.62 -10.37
CA ILE A 113 18.79 -8.25 -10.82
C ILE A 113 19.18 -7.38 -9.62
N THR A 114 19.88 -6.29 -9.90
CA THR A 114 20.24 -5.22 -8.97
C THR A 114 19.07 -4.23 -8.78
N ALA A 115 19.21 -3.33 -7.81
CA ALA A 115 18.22 -2.26 -7.59
C ALA A 115 18.18 -1.29 -8.78
N GLU A 116 19.35 -1.01 -9.37
CA GLU A 116 19.50 -0.16 -10.55
C GLU A 116 18.85 -0.78 -11.79
N GLU A 117 19.03 -2.09 -12.00
CA GLU A 117 18.40 -2.81 -13.11
C GLU A 117 16.88 -2.89 -12.97
N ALA A 118 16.37 -2.98 -11.73
CA ALA A 118 14.94 -3.06 -11.48
C ALA A 118 14.16 -1.83 -11.97
N VAL A 119 14.74 -0.64 -11.85
CA VAL A 119 14.12 0.63 -12.29
C VAL A 119 13.87 0.66 -13.80
N HIS A 120 14.76 0.07 -14.58
CA HIS A 120 14.68 0.04 -16.05
C HIS A 120 14.15 -1.29 -16.59
N HIS A 121 13.75 -2.21 -15.72
CA HIS A 121 13.33 -3.53 -16.13
C HIS A 121 11.97 -3.47 -16.86
N PRO A 122 11.77 -4.22 -17.96
CA PRO A 122 10.49 -4.23 -18.70
C PRO A 122 9.27 -4.59 -17.85
N ALA A 123 9.49 -5.30 -16.74
CA ALA A 123 8.46 -5.74 -15.80
C ALA A 123 8.32 -4.85 -14.55
N HIS A 124 8.89 -3.64 -14.53
CA HIS A 124 8.83 -2.76 -13.34
C HIS A 124 7.40 -2.47 -12.87
N ASN A 125 6.45 -2.29 -13.80
CA ASN A 125 5.02 -2.07 -13.48
C ASN A 125 4.21 -3.37 -13.34
N THR A 126 4.86 -4.52 -13.16
CA THR A 126 4.14 -5.81 -13.04
C THR A 126 3.91 -6.15 -11.58
N ILE A 127 2.71 -5.85 -11.09
CA ILE A 127 2.25 -6.20 -9.75
C ILE A 127 1.94 -7.70 -9.67
N THR A 128 2.32 -8.35 -8.55
CA THR A 128 2.16 -9.78 -8.31
C THR A 128 1.10 -10.10 -7.27
N ARG A 129 0.72 -9.13 -6.43
CA ARG A 129 -0.41 -9.23 -5.47
C ARG A 129 -1.27 -7.98 -5.51
N ALA A 130 -2.59 -8.15 -5.53
CA ALA A 130 -3.55 -7.06 -5.40
C ALA A 130 -4.92 -7.62 -5.02
N VAL A 131 -5.78 -6.77 -4.44
CA VAL A 131 -7.16 -7.12 -4.12
C VAL A 131 -7.94 -7.29 -5.43
N GLY A 132 -8.67 -8.38 -5.58
CA GLY A 132 -9.42 -8.75 -6.79
C GLY A 132 -8.58 -9.38 -7.91
N ALA A 133 -7.25 -9.46 -7.76
CA ALA A 133 -6.37 -9.95 -8.80
C ALA A 133 -6.20 -11.49 -8.78
N ASN A 134 -6.20 -12.09 -7.59
CA ASN A 134 -5.95 -13.52 -7.36
C ASN A 134 -7.07 -14.12 -6.49
N THR A 135 -7.35 -15.42 -6.66
CA THR A 135 -8.38 -16.14 -5.87
C THR A 135 -8.13 -16.04 -4.37
N ALA A 136 -6.87 -16.23 -3.95
CA ALA A 136 -6.44 -16.01 -2.58
C ALA A 136 -5.71 -14.66 -2.50
N LEU A 137 -6.20 -13.78 -1.63
CA LEU A 137 -5.51 -12.53 -1.32
C LEU A 137 -4.48 -12.79 -0.22
N GLU A 138 -3.21 -12.56 -0.53
CA GLU A 138 -2.12 -12.54 0.44
C GLU A 138 -1.82 -11.09 0.83
N LEU A 139 -1.86 -10.81 2.13
CA LEU A 139 -1.58 -9.49 2.70
C LEU A 139 -0.35 -9.59 3.59
N ASP A 140 0.63 -8.74 3.32
CA ASP A 140 1.76 -8.57 4.22
C ASP A 140 1.41 -7.54 5.30
N GLN A 141 2.06 -7.65 6.46
CA GLN A 141 1.84 -6.77 7.60
C GLN A 141 3.14 -6.39 8.29
N ALA A 142 3.14 -5.23 8.93
CA ALA A 142 4.27 -4.75 9.73
C ALA A 142 3.76 -3.95 10.93
N TRP A 143 4.56 -3.91 11.99
CA TRP A 143 4.27 -3.17 13.22
C TRP A 143 5.37 -2.14 13.44
N VAL A 144 4.97 -0.94 13.86
CA VAL A 144 5.89 0.16 14.15
C VAL A 144 5.46 0.83 15.44
N GLU A 145 6.38 0.98 16.39
CA GLU A 145 6.18 1.87 17.53
C GLU A 145 6.35 3.33 17.05
N VAL A 146 5.38 4.17 17.40
CA VAL A 146 5.32 5.58 17.04
C VAL A 146 6.09 6.41 18.05
N ALA A 147 6.90 7.33 17.54
CA ALA A 147 7.60 8.35 18.30
C ALA A 147 7.04 9.75 17.95
N ASP A 148 7.30 10.71 18.83
CA ASP A 148 6.93 12.10 18.58
C ASP A 148 7.61 12.61 17.30
N ALA A 149 6.90 13.45 16.55
CA ALA A 149 7.33 14.03 15.27
C ALA A 149 7.54 13.03 14.12
N ASP A 150 7.14 11.77 14.27
CA ASP A 150 7.07 10.84 13.13
C ASP A 150 6.14 11.35 12.04
N ILE A 151 6.59 11.24 10.79
CA ILE A 151 5.75 11.50 9.61
C ILE A 151 5.61 10.21 8.82
N PHE A 152 4.37 9.74 8.69
CA PHE A 152 4.05 8.62 7.81
C PHE A 152 3.54 9.15 6.46
N LEU A 153 4.12 8.66 5.38
CA LEU A 153 3.65 8.93 4.02
C LEU A 153 3.09 7.65 3.42
N LEU A 154 1.83 7.69 3.01
CA LEU A 154 1.20 6.64 2.21
C LEU A 154 1.07 7.19 0.78
N CYS A 155 1.50 6.43 -0.22
CA CYS A 155 1.42 6.86 -1.61
C CYS A 155 1.17 5.68 -2.55
N SER A 156 0.61 5.96 -3.72
CA SER A 156 0.61 5.02 -4.83
C SER A 156 1.90 5.14 -5.65
N ASP A 157 2.05 4.27 -6.64
CA ASP A 157 3.20 4.26 -7.55
C ASP A 157 3.30 5.56 -8.37
N GLY A 158 2.19 6.26 -8.61
CA GLY A 158 2.16 7.57 -9.25
C GLY A 158 3.01 8.65 -8.56
N LEU A 159 3.32 8.51 -7.25
CA LEU A 159 4.31 9.34 -6.58
C LEU A 159 5.71 8.74 -6.66
N SER A 160 5.85 7.47 -6.29
CA SER A 160 7.16 6.82 -6.13
C SER A 160 7.86 6.49 -7.45
N ASN A 161 7.15 6.53 -8.57
CA ASN A 161 7.72 6.42 -9.91
C ASN A 161 8.29 7.76 -10.40
N GLU A 162 7.75 8.88 -9.93
CA GLU A 162 8.16 10.23 -10.33
C GLU A 162 9.23 10.83 -9.40
N LEU A 163 9.20 10.46 -8.12
CA LEU A 163 10.15 10.94 -7.10
C LEU A 163 10.90 9.78 -6.47
N ARG A 164 12.22 9.91 -6.44
CA ARG A 164 13.10 8.97 -5.73
C ARG A 164 13.08 9.26 -4.24
N ASP A 165 13.42 8.26 -3.43
CA ASP A 165 13.44 8.36 -1.97
C ASP A 165 14.18 9.62 -1.42
N PRO A 166 15.35 10.04 -1.96
CA PRO A 166 16.01 11.27 -1.48
C PRO A 166 15.20 12.54 -1.75
N GLU A 167 14.42 12.59 -2.83
CA GLU A 167 13.57 13.73 -3.18
C GLU A 167 12.36 13.78 -2.24
N ILE A 168 11.74 12.62 -1.98
CA ILE A 168 10.67 12.47 -0.98
C ILE A 168 11.17 12.92 0.40
N ALA A 169 12.34 12.45 0.83
CA ALA A 169 12.95 12.80 2.11
C ALA A 169 13.19 14.32 2.24
N SER A 170 13.63 14.97 1.16
CA SER A 170 13.86 16.42 1.14
C SER A 170 12.57 17.22 1.33
N VAL A 171 11.47 16.80 0.68
CA VAL A 171 10.15 17.43 0.83
C VAL A 171 9.63 17.26 2.25
N LEU A 172 9.72 16.04 2.80
CA LEU A 172 9.28 15.75 4.18
C LEU A 172 10.10 16.51 5.22
N ALA A 173 11.41 16.67 5.00
CA ALA A 173 12.27 17.49 5.86
C ALA A 173 11.82 18.96 5.89
N CYS A 174 11.35 19.48 4.76
CA CYS A 174 10.80 20.84 4.70
C CYS A 174 9.50 20.95 5.51
N ALA A 175 8.59 19.99 5.34
CA ALA A 175 7.33 19.93 6.07
C ALA A 175 7.53 19.80 7.59
N ALA A 176 8.45 18.93 8.03
CA ALA A 176 8.78 18.73 9.44
C ALA A 176 9.26 20.02 10.12
N ARG A 177 10.12 20.79 9.43
CA ARG A 177 10.60 22.09 9.95
C ARG A 177 9.48 23.12 10.05
N ALA A 178 8.54 23.14 9.10
CA ALA A 178 7.40 24.05 9.15
C ALA A 178 6.47 23.70 10.32
N ALA A 179 6.22 22.41 10.57
CA ALA A 179 5.41 21.96 11.70
C ALA A 179 6.06 22.27 13.06
N ALA A 180 7.39 22.15 13.16
CA ALA A 180 8.12 22.49 14.39
C ALA A 180 8.20 24.00 14.69
N ALA A 181 7.90 24.85 13.71
CA ALA A 181 7.93 26.30 13.84
C ALA A 181 6.55 26.93 14.13
N ALA A 182 5.49 26.13 14.15
CA ALA A 182 4.10 26.53 14.43
C ALA A 182 3.73 26.25 15.89
#